data_AF-A0A7Y5TDB4-F1
#
_entry.id   AF-A0A7Y5TDB4-F1
#
_cell.length_a   1.000
_cell.length_b   1.000
_cell.length_c   1.000
_cell.angle_alpha   90.00
_cell.angle_beta   90.00
_cell.angle_gamma   90.00
#
_symmetry.space_group_name_H-M   'P 1'
#
loop_
_entity.id
_entity.type
_entity.pdbx_description
1 polymer ?
#
loop_
_entity_poly.entity_id
_entity_poly.type
_entity_poly.pdbx_seq_one_letter_code
_entity_poly.pdbx_strand_id
1 'polypeptide(L)' 'MTGRFFVSQEPYADGSAPVSTQISQPGEPVRLALGYPAAHISVTLTLDAAGRISEETLTDATHLIHRRFVYPETD' A
#
# COMPACT_ATOMS: atom_id res chain seq x y z
N MET A 1 -6.55 16.04 18.85
CA MET A 1 -6.59 15.44 17.49
C MET A 1 -7.47 14.20 17.54
N THR A 2 -8.45 14.06 16.65
CA THR A 2 -9.37 12.90 16.61
C THR A 2 -8.99 11.97 15.46
N GLY A 3 -9.32 10.68 15.55
CA GLY A 3 -9.01 9.70 14.50
C GLY A 3 -9.56 10.08 13.11
N ARG A 4 -10.68 10.81 13.07
CA ARG A 4 -11.28 11.31 11.82
C ARG A 4 -10.43 12.38 11.12
N PHE A 5 -9.70 13.19 11.89
CA PHE A 5 -8.76 14.17 11.33
C PHE A 5 -7.55 13.45 10.71
N PHE A 6 -7.04 12.40 11.36
CA PHE A 6 -5.94 11.60 10.83
C PHE A 6 -6.31 10.93 9.49
N VAL A 7 -7.45 10.24 9.43
CA VAL A 7 -7.94 9.59 8.20
C VAL A 7 -8.17 10.58 7.04
N SER A 8 -8.58 11.82 7.33
CA SER A 8 -8.74 12.86 6.29
C SER A 8 -7.43 13.44 5.77
N GLN A 9 -6.32 13.20 6.47
CA GLN A 9 -4.98 13.63 6.08
C GLN A 9 -4.16 12.48 5.48
N GLU A 10 -4.66 11.24 5.56
CA GLU A 10 -4.02 10.11 4.96
C GLU A 10 -4.23 10.09 3.44
N PRO A 11 -3.22 9.67 2.66
CA PRO A 11 -3.27 9.63 1.19
C PRO A 11 -4.39 8.79 0.59
N TYR A 12 -5.09 8.01 1.42
CA TYR A 12 -6.20 7.15 1.02
C TYR A 12 -7.56 7.87 1.01
N ALA A 13 -7.63 9.15 1.38
CA ALA A 13 -8.89 9.89 1.54
C ALA A 13 -9.78 9.93 0.27
N ASP A 14 -9.18 9.83 -0.92
CA ASP A 14 -9.89 9.78 -2.22
C ASP A 14 -10.21 8.35 -2.72
N GLY A 15 -9.85 7.31 -1.96
CA GLY A 15 -10.39 5.94 -2.13
C GLY A 15 -9.90 5.14 -3.34
N SER A 16 -9.16 5.71 -4.29
CA SER A 16 -8.55 4.96 -5.40
C SER A 16 -7.20 5.55 -5.79
N ALA A 17 -6.17 4.70 -5.95
CA ALA A 17 -4.94 5.10 -6.59
C ALA A 17 -5.23 5.40 -8.08
N PRO A 18 -4.95 6.61 -8.60
CA PRO A 18 -5.15 6.90 -10.01
C PRO A 18 -4.21 6.08 -10.92
N VAL A 19 -3.12 5.54 -10.38
CA VAL A 19 -2.21 4.65 -11.10
C VAL A 19 -2.04 3.37 -10.29
N SER A 20 -2.30 2.22 -10.91
CA SER A 20 -2.04 0.89 -10.36
C SER A 20 -1.46 -0.02 -11.43
N THR A 21 -0.30 -0.63 -11.17
CA THR A 21 0.32 -1.60 -12.08
C THR A 21 0.93 -2.77 -11.31
N GLN A 22 0.86 -3.97 -11.87
CA GLN A 22 1.62 -5.11 -11.36
C GLN A 22 3.05 -5.03 -11.90
N ILE A 23 4.04 -5.17 -11.01
CA ILE A 23 5.47 -5.07 -11.33
C ILE A 23 6.25 -6.36 -11.12
N SER A 24 5.61 -7.42 -10.64
CA SER A 24 6.22 -8.75 -10.48
C SER A 24 6.17 -9.57 -11.75
N GLN A 25 7.15 -10.45 -11.94
CA GLN A 25 7.19 -11.40 -13.06
C GLN A 25 6.32 -12.64 -12.77
N PRO A 26 5.94 -13.42 -13.80
CA PRO A 26 5.27 -14.70 -13.60
C PRO A 26 6.10 -15.63 -12.70
N GLY A 27 5.49 -16.14 -11.63
CA GLY A 27 6.14 -17.03 -10.67
C GLY A 27 6.74 -16.32 -9.44
N GLU A 28 6.76 -14.98 -9.42
CA GLU A 28 7.12 -14.20 -8.23
C GLU A 28 5.87 -13.84 -7.39
N PRO A 29 6.02 -13.54 -6.09
CA PRO A 29 4.95 -12.95 -5.29
C PRO A 29 4.36 -11.73 -6.01
N VAL A 30 3.03 -11.62 -6.02
CA VAL A 30 2.35 -10.51 -6.71
C VAL A 30 2.76 -9.19 -6.06
N ARG A 31 3.32 -8.29 -6.87
CA ARG A 31 3.73 -6.97 -6.41
C ARG A 31 3.02 -5.88 -7.20
N LEU A 32 2.39 -4.96 -6.51
CA LEU A 32 1.64 -3.84 -7.08
C LEU A 32 2.36 -2.53 -6.77
N ALA A 33 2.52 -1.68 -7.78
CA ALA A 33 2.90 -0.29 -7.61
C ALA A 33 1.67 0.60 -7.76
N LEU A 34 1.41 1.42 -6.75
CA LEU A 34 0.33 2.39 -6.70
C LEU A 34 0.92 3.80 -6.67
N GLY A 35 0.38 4.70 -7.48
CA GLY A 35 0.78 6.11 -7.53
C GLY A 35 -0.38 7.03 -7.16
N TYR A 36 -0.10 7.99 -6.28
CA TYR A 36 -0.99 9.08 -5.90
C TYR A 36 -0.29 10.42 -6.21
N PRO A 37 -0.24 10.86 -7.48
CA PRO A 37 0.58 12.01 -7.89
C PRO A 37 0.19 13.31 -7.20
N ALA A 38 -1.12 13.54 -6.99
CA ALA A 38 -1.62 14.73 -6.30
C ALA A 38 -1.13 14.84 -4.85
N ALA A 39 -0.81 13.71 -4.22
CA ALA A 39 -0.29 13.63 -2.85
C ALA A 39 1.23 13.39 -2.81
N HIS A 40 1.92 13.34 -3.95
CA HIS A 40 3.33 12.99 -4.07
C HIS A 40 3.69 11.66 -3.38
N ILE A 41 2.78 10.68 -3.45
CA ILE A 41 2.92 9.41 -2.76
C ILE A 41 3.00 8.26 -3.75
N SER A 42 3.90 7.33 -3.45
CA SER A 42 4.01 6.03 -4.11
C SER A 42 3.93 4.93 -3.08
N VAL A 43 3.23 3.85 -3.42
CA VAL A 43 3.07 2.69 -2.56
C VAL A 43 3.44 1.44 -3.35
N THR A 44 4.24 0.57 -2.76
CA THR A 44 4.48 -0.79 -3.27
C THR A 44 3.84 -1.77 -2.31
N LEU A 45 2.96 -2.62 -2.81
CA LEU A 45 2.33 -3.70 -2.05
C LEU A 45 2.86 -5.04 -2.54
N THR A 46 3.18 -5.94 -1.61
CA THR A 46 3.39 -7.36 -1.93
C THR A 46 2.21 -8.14 -1.39
N LEU A 47 1.67 -9.07 -2.19
CA LEU A 47 0.58 -9.95 -1.78
C LEU A 47 1.10 -11.34 -1.42
N ASP A 48 0.48 -11.97 -0.43
CA ASP A 48 0.68 -13.39 -0.11
C ASP A 48 -0.08 -14.30 -1.09
N ALA A 49 0.06 -15.61 -0.90
CA ALA A 49 -0.60 -16.61 -1.74
C ALA A 49 -2.14 -16.57 -1.67
N ALA A 50 -2.71 -15.96 -0.64
CA ALA A 50 -4.15 -15.75 -0.49
C ALA A 50 -4.62 -14.39 -1.06
N GLY A 51 -3.71 -13.62 -1.68
CA GLY A 51 -4.01 -12.30 -2.24
C GLY A 51 -4.11 -11.19 -1.19
N ARG A 52 -3.70 -11.45 0.06
CA ARG A 52 -3.69 -10.44 1.15
C ARG A 52 -2.38 -9.67 1.13
N ILE A 53 -2.38 -8.43 1.58
CA ILE A 53 -1.16 -7.60 1.63
C ILE A 53 -0.22 -8.15 2.71
N SER A 54 0.95 -8.66 2.33
CA SER A 54 1.97 -9.12 3.27
C SER A 54 2.99 -8.04 3.63
N GLU A 55 3.30 -7.14 2.68
CA GLU A 55 4.22 -6.01 2.88
C GLU A 55 3.73 -4.76 2.15
N GLU A 56 4.02 -3.60 2.74
CA GLU A 56 3.80 -2.28 2.16
C GLU A 56 5.06 -1.42 2.32
N THR A 57 5.51 -0.81 1.23
CA THR A 57 6.43 0.34 1.26
C THR A 57 5.69 1.57 0.77
N LEU A 58 5.51 2.57 1.62
CA LEU A 58 4.97 3.87 1.27
C LEU A 58 6.09 4.91 1.30
N THR A 59 6.23 5.65 0.21
CA THR A 59 7.16 6.76 0.09
C THR A 59 6.39 8.04 -0.22
N ASP A 60 6.58 9.06 0.61
CA ASP A 60 6.17 10.44 0.34
C ASP A 60 7.42 11.33 0.14
N ALA A 61 7.24 12.64 -0.01
CA ALA A 61 8.35 13.59 -0.23
C ALA A 61 9.40 13.64 0.90
N THR A 62 9.06 13.16 2.09
CA THR A 62 9.80 13.34 3.35
C THR A 62 9.94 12.06 4.17
N HIS A 63 9.10 11.05 3.93
CA HIS A 63 9.05 9.82 4.70
C HIS A 63 9.13 8.59 3.81
N LEU A 64 9.77 7.57 4.37
CA LEU A 64 9.68 6.20 3.90
C LEU A 64 9.14 5.35 5.05
N ILE A 65 8.03 4.68 4.79
CA ILE A 65 7.37 3.80 5.75
C ILE A 65 7.39 2.39 5.16
N HIS A 66 7.88 1.43 5.94
CA HIS A 66 7.77 0.00 5.62
C HIS A 66 6.92 -0.70 6.67
N ARG A 67 5.95 -1.50 6.23
CA ARG A 67 5.05 -2.28 7.08
C ARG A 67 5.04 -3.72 6.60
N ARG A 68 4.99 -4.63 7.58
CA ARG A 68 4.78 -6.06 7.35
C ARG A 68 3.54 -6.49 8.10
N PHE A 69 2.65 -7.19 7.40
CA PHE A 69 1.41 -7.70 7.94
C PHE A 69 1.55 -9.19 8.19
N VAL A 70 1.16 -9.63 9.38
CA VAL A 70 1.10 -11.04 9.77
C VAL A 70 -0.34 -11.34 10.09
N TYR A 71 -0.94 -12.26 9.33
CA TYR A 71 -2.28 -12.73 9.56
C TYR A 71 -2.21 -14.04 10.35
N PRO A 72 -2.98 -14.18 11.45
CA PRO A 72 -3.11 -15.48 12.10
C PRO A 72 -3.74 -16.47 11.11
N GLU A 73 -3.35 -17.74 11.23
CA GLU A 73 -4.05 -18.81 10.54
C GLU A 73 -5.49 -18.87 11.09
N THR A 74 -6.47 -18.78 10.20
CA THR A 74 -7.85 -19.09 10.54
C THR A 74 -7.94 -20.61 10.65
N ASP A 75 -8.17 -21.10 11.86
CA ASP A 75 -8.55 -22.50 12.14
C ASP A 75 -9.86 -22.87 11.41
#